data_AF-A0A348UPC1-F1
#
_entry.id   AF-A0A348UPC1-F1
#
_cell.length_a   1.000
_cell.length_b   1.000
_cell.length_c   1.000
_cell.angle_alpha   90.00
_cell.angle_beta   90.00
_cell.angle_gamma   90.00
#
_symmetry.space_group_name_H-M   'P 1'
#
loop_
_entity.id
_entity.type
_entity.pdbx_description
1 polymer ?
#
loop_
_entity_poly.entity_id
_entity_poly.type
_entity_poly.pdbx_seq_one_letter_code
_entity_poly.pdbx_strand_id
1 'polypeptide(L)' 'MLDRLVIATRESPLALWQARFIKEALEARHPGLVVSLLGMRTAGDRWLSTPLSEVG' A
#
# COMPACT_ATOMS: atom_id res chain seq x y z
N MET A 1 5.56 -15.75 19.74
CA MET A 1 6.26 -15.18 18.57
C MET A 1 5.31 -14.16 17.96
N LEU A 2 5.75 -12.93 17.68
CA LEU A 2 4.89 -11.94 17.02
C LEU A 2 4.86 -12.25 15.52
N ASP A 3 3.67 -12.43 14.95
CA ASP A 3 3.53 -12.62 13.52
C ASP A 3 3.71 -11.27 12.82
N ARG A 4 4.47 -11.24 11.73
CA ARG A 4 4.78 -10.01 10.99
C ARG A 4 4.25 -10.09 9.57
N LEU A 5 3.49 -9.07 9.18
CA LEU A 5 2.97 -8.90 7.82
C LEU A 5 3.52 -7.59 7.22
N VAL A 6 3.91 -7.64 5.95
CA VAL A 6 4.30 -6.45 5.19
C VAL A 6 3.30 -6.24 4.06
N ILE A 7 2.66 -5.07 4.03
CA ILE A 7 1.79 -4.65 2.92
C ILE A 7 2.64 -3.82 1.96
N ALA A 8 2.87 -4.35 0.77
CA ALA A 8 3.47 -3.58 -0.32
C ALA A 8 2.39 -2.76 -1.03
N THR A 9 2.57 -1.44 -1.14
CA THR A 9 1.55 -0.53 -1.70
C THR A 9 2.18 0.57 -2.57
N ARG A 10 1.40 1.17 -3.47
CA ARG A 10 1.84 2.35 -4.23
C ARG A 10 2.00 3.55 -3.31
N GLU A 11 2.91 4.46 -3.67
CA GLU A 11 3.13 5.70 -2.91
C GLU A 11 2.06 6.79 -3.16
N SER A 12 1.08 6.54 -4.04
CA SER A 12 0.01 7.51 -4.27
C SER A 12 -0.81 7.73 -2.99
N PRO A 13 -1.31 8.96 -2.74
CA PRO A 13 -2.01 9.28 -1.49
C PRO A 13 -3.18 8.34 -1.17
N LEU A 14 -3.98 7.97 -2.19
CA LEU A 14 -5.10 7.05 -2.02
C LEU A 14 -4.64 5.63 -1.67
N ALA A 15 -3.58 5.11 -2.32
CA ALA A 15 -3.08 3.77 -2.05
C ALA A 15 -2.46 3.67 -0.64
N LEU A 16 -1.78 4.71 -0.17
CA LEU A 16 -1.28 4.79 1.20
C LEU A 16 -2.43 4.87 2.21
N TRP A 17 -3.49 5.62 1.93
CA TRP A 17 -4.68 5.67 2.79
C TRP A 17 -5.33 4.29 2.91
N GLN A 18 -5.55 3.62 1.77
CA GLN A 18 -6.12 2.26 1.74
C GLN A 18 -5.25 1.27 2.53
N ALA A 19 -3.93 1.33 2.37
CA ALA A 19 -3.01 0.45 3.07
C ALA A 19 -3.00 0.67 4.59
N ARG A 20 -3.11 1.93 5.04
CA ARG A 20 -3.25 2.27 6.47
C ARG A 20 -4.56 1.76 7.04
N PHE A 21 -5.67 1.98 6.34
CA PHE A 21 -6.99 1.49 6.73
C PHE A 21 -6.99 -0.04 6.94
N ILE A 22 -6.39 -0.79 6.02
CA ILE A 22 -6.28 -2.25 6.14
C ILE A 22 -5.35 -2.66 7.30
N LYS A 23 -4.21 -1.98 7.46
CA LYS A 23 -3.29 -2.21 8.59
C LYS A 23 -4.01 -2.09 9.93
N GLU A 24 -4.75 -1.00 10.15
CA GLU A 24 -5.49 -0.75 11.39
C GLU A 24 -6.52 -1.85 11.66
N ALA A 25 -7.28 -2.25 10.63
CA ALA A 25 -8.26 -3.32 10.75
C ALA A 25 -7.62 -4.69 11.09
N LEU A 26 -6.46 -5.00 10.52
CA LEU A 26 -5.74 -6.24 10.79
C LEU A 26 -5.18 -6.28 12.22
N GLU A 27 -4.53 -5.20 12.65
CA GLU A 27 -3.96 -5.11 14.01
C GLU A 27 -5.05 -5.14 15.09
N ALA A 28 -6.23 -4.57 14.82
CA ALA A 28 -7.38 -4.62 15.73
C ALA A 28 -7.99 -6.04 15.85
N ARG A 29 -8.00 -6.82 14.76
CA ARG A 29 -8.64 -8.16 14.71
C ARG A 29 -7.70 -9.30 15.10
N HIS A 30 -6.38 -9.07 15.02
CA HIS A 30 -5.37 -10.09 15.28
C HIS A 30 -4.38 -9.59 16.35
N PRO A 31 -4.72 -9.73 17.65
CA PRO A 31 -3.83 -9.33 18.73
C PRO A 31 -2.47 -10.01 18.61
N GLY A 32 -1.39 -9.22 18.50
CA GLY A 32 -0.02 -9.72 18.33
C GLY A 32 0.47 -9.79 16.89
N LEU A 33 -0.37 -9.47 15.90
CA LEU A 33 0.07 -9.23 14.53
C LEU A 33 0.68 -7.83 14.42
N VAL A 34 1.90 -7.75 13.88
CA VAL A 34 2.56 -6.47 13.57
C VAL A 34 2.54 -6.26 12.07
N VAL A 35 1.84 -5.22 11.61
CA VAL A 35 1.73 -4.89 10.19
C VAL A 35 2.63 -3.70 9.86
N SER A 36 3.41 -3.79 8.78
CA SER A 36 4.24 -2.69 8.27
C SER A 36 3.93 -2.40 6.81
N LEU A 37 4.10 -1.14 6.39
CA LEU A 37 3.85 -0.72 5.01
C LEU A 37 5.17 -0.55 4.27
N LEU A 38 5.27 -1.11 3.07
CA LEU A 38 6.37 -0.92 2.14
C LEU A 38 5.85 -0.15 0.91
N GLY A 39 6.25 1.12 0.80
CA GLY A 39 5.93 1.95 -0.35
C GLY A 39 6.72 1.51 -1.58
N MET A 40 6.06 1.44 -2.74
CA MET A 40 6.66 1.10 -4.02
C MET A 40 6.29 2.17 -5.05
N ARG A 41 7.29 2.62 -5.82
CA ARG A 41 7.08 3.43 -7.02
C ARG A 41 6.96 2.53 -8.23
N THR A 42 5.82 2.59 -8.91
CA THR A 42 5.58 1.86 -10.15
C THR A 42 5.92 2.72 -11.37
N ALA A 43 6.06 2.11 -12.54
CA ALA A 43 6.24 2.86 -13.78
C ALA A 43 5.08 3.83 -14.01
N GLY A 44 3.84 3.40 -13.79
CA GLY A 44 2.64 4.24 -13.92
C GLY A 44 2.60 5.46 -12.99
N ASP A 45 3.30 5.44 -11.85
CA ASP A 45 3.46 6.62 -10.98
C ASP A 45 4.36 7.70 -11.62
N ARG A 46 5.19 7.33 -12.62
CA ARG A 46 6.05 8.26 -13.37
C ARG A 46 5.32 8.96 -14.52
N TRP A 47 4.21 8.41 -15.01
CA TRP A 47 3.48 8.93 -16.18
C TRP A 47 2.13 9.56 -15.77
N LEU A 48 2.17 10.52 -14.85
CA LEU A 48 0.96 11.25 -14.40
C LEU A 48 0.43 12.24 -15.45
N SER A 49 1.20 12.53 -16.49
CA SER A 49 0.92 13.55 -17.51
C SER A 49 0.41 12.98 -18.84
N THR A 50 0.31 11.66 -18.98
CA THR A 50 -0.07 11.01 -20.23
C THR A 50 -1.40 10.28 -20.03
N PRO A 51 -2.40 10.48 -20.91
CA PRO A 51 -3.64 9.73 -20.87
C PRO A 51 -3.37 8.22 -20.83
N LEU A 52 -4.13 7.48 -20.03
CA LEU A 52 -3.96 6.02 -19.91
C LEU A 52 -4.05 5.30 -21.27
N SER A 53 -4.79 5.87 -22.22
CA SER A 53 -4.92 5.40 -23.61
C SER A 53 -3.63 5.48 -24.43
N GLU A 54 -2.65 6.28 -24.00
CA GLU A 54 -1.38 6.50 -24.69
C GLU A 54 -0.22 5.76 -24.02
N VAL A 55 -0.46 5.10 -22.86
CA VAL A 55 0.54 4.29 -22.16
C VAL A 55 0.28 2.82 -22.49
N GLY A 56 0.88 2.34 -23.58
CA GLY A 56 0.82 0.96 -24.07
C GLY A 56 2.00 0.60 -24.95
#